data_AF-A0A139IGG8-F1
#
_entry.id   AF-A0A139IGG8-F1
#
_cell.length_a   1.000
_cell.length_b   1.000
_cell.length_c   1.000
_cell.angle_alpha   90.00
_cell.angle_beta   90.00
_cell.angle_gamma   90.00
#
_symmetry.space_group_name_H-M   'P 1'
#
loop_
_entity.id
_entity.type
_entity.pdbx_description
1 polymer ?
#
loop_
_entity_poly.entity_id
_entity_poly.type
_entity_poly.pdbx_seq_one_letter_code
_entity_poly.pdbx_strand_id
1 'polypeptide(L)'
;MVTTRNNTSTDDAPAQPSPTKRVTRTSTANGKSSARSAKSPTRETASPPATPTRTRAPTSATLTGWSHTPSNLTLIWLVISLPLVVWDTGYVLLRPHSMPGGKFHKPLWIPYELYGTVDYVYGFKALESNNGWTAAQGWVNALETAAYGVYLYIVYKYGEQEPIQGRGAPDKSVMGQLRALSESRTLSGKYATGAVLLAYSTAFLTFWKTVLYWLLEAFGGFHNIGHNDLSSLIFLWIIPNGAWLIFPAYMMYVFGSEILQGLEVAANSAKKTR
;
A
#
# COMPACT_ATOMS: atom_id res chain seq x y z
N MET A 1 56.18 -3.07 -35.95
CA MET A 1 55.13 -2.92 -36.97
C MET A 1 54.00 -2.14 -36.29
N VAL A 2 53.61 -0.90 -36.65
CA VAL A 2 53.65 -0.17 -37.95
C VAL A 2 52.72 -0.90 -38.95
N THR A 3 51.63 -0.34 -39.49
CA THR A 3 51.35 1.09 -39.85
C THR A 3 49.84 1.47 -39.86
N THR A 4 49.48 2.58 -39.18
CA THR A 4 48.67 3.75 -39.65
C THR A 4 47.22 3.72 -40.22
N ARG A 5 46.39 4.64 -39.68
CA ARG A 5 45.57 5.72 -40.35
C ARG A 5 44.24 5.32 -41.05
N ASN A 6 43.27 6.24 -41.30
CA ASN A 6 43.24 7.73 -41.24
C ASN A 6 41.81 8.33 -41.02
N ASN A 7 41.72 9.54 -40.41
CA ASN A 7 40.81 10.71 -40.70
C ASN A 7 39.27 10.55 -40.85
N THR A 8 38.37 11.54 -40.59
CA THR A 8 38.36 12.96 -40.12
C THR A 8 36.92 13.28 -39.60
N SER A 9 36.67 14.08 -38.54
CA SER A 9 36.53 15.57 -38.51
C SER A 9 35.45 16.15 -39.44
N THR A 10 34.59 17.13 -39.08
CA THR A 10 34.46 18.00 -37.87
C THR A 10 33.12 18.77 -37.88
N ASP A 11 32.62 19.16 -36.69
CA ASP A 11 31.82 20.37 -36.31
C ASP A 11 30.49 20.71 -37.07
N ASP A 12 29.55 21.56 -36.63
CA ASP A 12 29.39 22.42 -35.43
C ASP A 12 27.89 22.65 -35.08
N ALA A 13 27.54 23.44 -34.04
CA ALA A 13 26.18 23.79 -33.59
C ALA A 13 25.82 25.28 -33.90
N PRO A 14 24.75 25.97 -33.36
CA PRO A 14 23.58 25.58 -32.54
C PRO A 14 22.21 26.28 -32.92
N ALA A 15 21.20 26.17 -32.02
CA ALA A 15 20.13 27.17 -31.70
C ALA A 15 18.67 27.08 -32.31
N GLN A 16 17.75 27.72 -31.57
CA GLN A 16 16.27 27.90 -31.69
C GLN A 16 15.90 29.08 -32.65
N PRO A 17 14.63 29.32 -33.13
CA PRO A 17 13.37 29.25 -32.37
C PRO A 17 12.05 28.85 -33.12
N SER A 18 10.91 28.94 -32.41
CA SER A 18 9.53 28.82 -32.94
C SER A 18 9.04 30.08 -33.68
N PRO A 19 8.01 29.99 -34.54
CA PRO A 19 6.75 30.71 -34.23
C PRO A 19 5.42 30.10 -34.75
N THR A 20 4.32 30.62 -34.20
CA THR A 20 2.89 30.32 -34.46
C THR A 20 2.36 30.70 -35.85
N LYS A 21 1.38 29.95 -36.39
CA LYS A 21 0.25 30.57 -37.14
C LYS A 21 -1.07 29.80 -37.17
N ARG A 22 -2.15 30.56 -37.32
CA ARG A 22 -3.58 30.19 -37.34
C ARG A 22 -4.11 30.11 -38.78
N VAL A 23 -5.10 29.25 -39.04
CA VAL A 23 -6.01 29.36 -40.20
C VAL A 23 -7.46 29.45 -39.73
N THR A 24 -8.32 30.17 -40.46
CA THR A 24 -9.75 30.34 -40.16
C THR A 24 -10.54 30.52 -41.44
N ARG A 25 -11.62 29.75 -41.63
CA ARG A 25 -12.72 29.94 -42.59
C ARG A 25 -13.98 29.27 -42.02
N THR A 26 -15.23 29.57 -42.40
CA THR A 26 -15.92 30.77 -42.93
C THR A 26 -17.43 30.42 -42.87
N SER A 27 -18.27 31.44 -42.70
CA SER A 27 -19.76 31.51 -42.74
C SER A 27 -20.51 30.60 -43.76
N THR A 28 -21.85 30.48 -43.80
CA THR A 28 -22.90 31.54 -43.74
C THR A 28 -24.30 30.94 -43.50
N ALA A 29 -25.35 31.76 -43.33
CA ALA A 29 -26.72 31.34 -42.97
C ALA A 29 -27.82 31.85 -43.94
N ASN A 30 -28.97 31.16 -43.98
CA ASN A 30 -30.34 31.58 -44.41
C ASN A 30 -31.29 30.34 -44.37
N GLY A 31 -32.64 30.42 -44.26
CA GLY A 31 -33.50 31.54 -43.88
C GLY A 31 -34.98 31.42 -44.37
N LYS A 32 -35.96 31.23 -43.45
CA LYS A 32 -37.45 31.22 -43.68
C LYS A 32 -37.96 30.00 -44.50
N SER A 33 -39.23 29.56 -44.55
CA SER A 33 -40.59 29.90 -44.01
C SER A 33 -41.49 28.63 -44.21
N SER A 34 -42.74 28.39 -43.78
CA SER A 34 -43.80 28.93 -42.87
C SER A 34 -44.87 27.78 -42.72
N ALA A 35 -46.13 27.82 -42.23
CA ALA A 35 -47.03 28.84 -41.66
C ALA A 35 -48.15 28.25 -40.74
N ARG A 36 -48.42 28.95 -39.62
CA ARG A 36 -49.72 29.25 -38.93
C ARG A 36 -51.02 28.43 -39.17
N SER A 37 -51.63 27.96 -38.06
CA SER A 37 -53.11 27.95 -37.84
C SER A 37 -53.41 28.20 -36.34
N ALA A 38 -54.65 28.51 -35.94
CA ALA A 38 -54.97 29.07 -34.61
C ALA A 38 -56.37 28.74 -34.06
N LYS A 39 -56.52 28.78 -32.72
CA LYS A 39 -57.76 29.05 -31.96
C LYS A 39 -57.44 29.43 -30.50
N SER A 40 -58.39 30.09 -29.83
CA SER A 40 -58.19 30.77 -28.52
C SER A 40 -59.14 30.18 -27.43
N PRO A 41 -59.40 30.84 -26.27
CA PRO A 41 -58.68 30.53 -25.04
C PRO A 41 -59.59 30.14 -23.85
N THR A 42 -59.03 29.56 -22.78
CA THR A 42 -59.77 29.44 -21.50
C THR A 42 -58.91 29.43 -20.25
N ARG A 43 -59.33 30.26 -19.29
CA ARG A 43 -59.27 30.11 -17.82
C ARG A 43 -57.90 30.04 -17.15
N GLU A 44 -57.53 31.15 -16.53
CA GLU A 44 -56.53 31.21 -15.46
C GLU A 44 -57.02 30.47 -14.20
N THR A 45 -56.09 29.85 -13.47
CA THR A 45 -56.25 29.47 -12.06
C THR A 45 -55.00 29.91 -11.32
N ALA A 46 -55.15 30.76 -10.31
CA ALA A 46 -54.02 31.35 -9.60
C ALA A 46 -53.30 30.34 -8.68
N SER A 47 -51.98 30.28 -8.78
CA SER A 47 -51.12 29.58 -7.82
C SER A 47 -50.75 30.51 -6.65
N PRO A 48 -50.69 30.02 -5.40
CA PRO A 48 -50.24 30.82 -4.26
C PRO A 48 -48.72 31.11 -4.37
N PRO A 49 -48.24 32.21 -3.76
CA PRO A 49 -46.82 32.59 -3.82
C PRO A 49 -45.95 31.59 -3.05
N ALA A 50 -44.85 31.16 -3.67
CA ALA A 50 -43.91 30.23 -3.06
C ALA A 50 -43.19 30.84 -1.86
N THR A 51 -43.21 30.14 -0.72
CA THR A 51 -42.39 30.48 0.44
C THR A 51 -40.90 30.40 0.05
N PRO A 52 -40.07 31.39 0.40
CA PRO A 52 -38.64 31.32 0.14
C PRO A 52 -38.01 30.22 1.01
N THR A 53 -37.76 29.05 0.43
CA THR A 53 -36.97 28.00 1.05
C THR A 53 -35.59 28.57 1.39
N ARG A 54 -35.40 28.90 2.67
CA ARG A 54 -34.12 29.36 3.21
C ARG A 54 -33.10 28.25 3.04
N THR A 55 -32.36 28.28 1.94
CA THR A 55 -31.24 27.38 1.67
C THR A 55 -30.30 27.46 2.87
N ARG A 56 -30.33 26.43 3.71
CA ARG A 56 -29.43 26.32 4.85
C ARG A 56 -28.03 26.15 4.26
N ALA A 57 -27.28 27.25 4.23
CA ALA A 57 -25.89 27.24 3.80
C ALA A 57 -25.16 26.09 4.49
N PRO A 58 -24.28 25.34 3.78
CA PRO A 58 -23.54 24.26 4.40
C PRO A 58 -22.82 24.81 5.62
N THR A 59 -23.19 24.31 6.81
CA THR A 59 -22.64 24.77 8.08
C THR A 59 -21.13 24.63 7.99
N SER A 60 -20.43 25.77 8.13
CA SER A 60 -19.00 25.92 7.83
C SER A 60 -18.22 24.70 8.34
N ALA A 61 -17.45 24.07 7.46
CA ALA A 61 -16.67 22.89 7.82
C ALA A 61 -15.70 23.24 8.97
N THR A 62 -16.12 22.91 10.19
CA THR A 62 -15.29 22.91 11.39
C THR A 62 -14.08 22.04 11.07
N LEU A 63 -12.88 22.64 11.13
CA LEU A 63 -11.61 22.05 10.68
C LEU A 63 -11.57 20.55 10.96
N THR A 64 -11.80 19.76 9.92
CA THR A 64 -11.96 18.30 10.04
C THR A 64 -10.64 17.74 10.55
N GLY A 65 -10.67 17.21 11.79
CA GLY A 65 -9.48 16.73 12.46
C GLY A 65 -8.76 15.68 11.61
N TRP A 66 -7.43 15.71 11.64
CA TRP A 66 -6.65 14.68 10.97
C TRP A 66 -7.01 13.29 11.53
N SER A 67 -7.17 12.34 10.62
CA SER A 67 -7.75 11.03 10.85
C SER A 67 -7.02 9.97 10.04
N HIS A 68 -6.98 8.74 10.54
CA HIS A 68 -6.41 7.58 9.85
C HIS A 68 -7.51 6.63 9.40
N THR A 69 -7.44 6.16 8.15
CA THR A 69 -8.28 5.05 7.66
C THR A 69 -7.37 3.99 7.04
N PRO A 70 -7.25 2.78 7.60
CA PRO A 70 -6.47 1.70 7.00
C PRO A 70 -6.95 1.39 5.59
N SER A 71 -6.04 1.32 4.61
CA SER A 71 -6.45 0.94 3.25
C SER A 71 -6.83 -0.55 3.20
N ASN A 72 -7.78 -0.90 2.31
CA ASN A 72 -8.17 -2.30 2.11
C ASN A 72 -6.97 -3.18 1.74
N LEU A 73 -5.98 -2.66 1.01
CA LEU A 73 -4.76 -3.40 0.65
C LEU A 73 -3.91 -3.72 1.89
N THR A 74 -3.76 -2.77 2.82
CA THR A 74 -3.13 -2.99 4.13
C THR A 74 -3.90 -4.03 4.95
N LEU A 75 -5.22 -3.94 5.02
CA LEU A 75 -6.04 -4.89 5.80
C LEU A 75 -5.97 -6.32 5.22
N ILE A 76 -6.05 -6.46 3.90
CA ILE A 76 -5.88 -7.75 3.21
C ILE A 76 -4.47 -8.31 3.42
N TRP A 77 -3.44 -7.48 3.27
CA TRP A 77 -2.06 -7.88 3.53
C TRP A 77 -1.84 -8.35 4.97
N LEU A 78 -2.37 -7.65 5.98
CA LEU A 78 -2.24 -8.06 7.39
C LEU A 78 -3.00 -9.36 7.68
N VAL A 79 -4.18 -9.57 7.09
CA VAL A 79 -4.95 -10.81 7.26
C VAL A 79 -4.25 -12.03 6.62
N ILE A 80 -3.47 -11.84 5.55
CA ILE A 80 -2.68 -12.91 4.93
C ILE A 80 -1.34 -13.10 5.66
N SER A 81 -0.62 -12.01 5.94
CA SER A 81 0.74 -12.06 6.47
C SER A 81 0.82 -12.42 7.95
N LEU A 82 -0.11 -11.97 8.81
CA LEU A 82 -0.01 -12.27 10.24
C LEU A 82 -0.13 -13.77 10.57
N PRO A 83 -1.07 -14.55 9.99
CA PRO A 83 -1.07 -16.00 10.16
C PRO A 83 0.21 -16.68 9.66
N LEU A 84 0.75 -16.24 8.52
CA LEU A 84 2.00 -16.77 7.96
C LEU A 84 3.20 -16.46 8.86
N VAL A 85 3.33 -15.23 9.35
CA VAL A 85 4.42 -14.79 10.23
C VAL A 85 4.31 -15.43 11.63
N VAL A 86 3.10 -15.68 12.15
CA VAL A 86 2.90 -16.47 13.38
C VAL A 86 3.36 -17.91 13.19
N TRP A 87 2.96 -18.54 12.08
CA TRP A 87 3.33 -19.92 11.73
C TRP A 87 4.84 -20.07 11.54
N ASP A 88 5.45 -19.09 10.87
CA ASP A 88 6.90 -19.00 10.66
C ASP A 88 7.67 -18.77 11.97
N THR A 89 7.24 -17.80 12.80
CA THR A 89 7.79 -17.56 14.14
C THR A 89 7.75 -18.84 14.98
N GLY A 90 6.64 -19.59 14.91
CA GLY A 90 6.50 -20.89 15.55
C GLY A 90 7.48 -21.94 15.01
N TYR A 91 7.70 -21.99 13.69
CA TYR A 91 8.71 -22.86 13.10
C TYR A 91 10.12 -22.51 13.59
N VAL A 92 10.47 -21.22 13.55
CA VAL A 92 11.80 -20.69 13.84
C VAL A 92 12.17 -20.82 15.32
N LEU A 93 11.29 -20.41 16.23
CA LEU A 93 11.60 -20.34 17.67
C LEU A 93 11.44 -21.68 18.40
N LEU A 94 10.83 -22.71 17.78
CA LEU A 94 10.70 -24.05 18.36
C LEU A 94 11.70 -25.07 17.81
N ARG A 95 12.67 -24.66 16.96
CA ARG A 95 13.73 -25.54 16.46
C ARG A 95 14.54 -26.14 17.64
N PRO A 96 14.98 -27.41 17.58
CA PRO A 96 14.79 -28.38 16.49
C PRO A 96 13.41 -29.07 16.49
N HIS A 97 12.55 -28.88 17.50
CA HIS A 97 11.32 -29.65 17.67
C HIS A 97 10.27 -29.45 16.56
N SER A 98 10.33 -28.32 15.84
CA SER A 98 9.53 -27.97 14.67
C SER A 98 10.12 -28.44 13.34
N MET A 99 11.39 -28.84 13.30
CA MET A 99 12.13 -29.29 12.10
C MET A 99 11.83 -30.76 11.77
N PRO A 100 12.11 -31.24 10.54
CA PRO A 100 11.88 -32.65 10.16
C PRO A 100 12.42 -33.65 11.21
N GLY A 101 11.60 -34.65 11.54
CA GLY A 101 11.87 -35.60 12.63
C GLY A 101 11.57 -35.07 14.06
N GLY A 102 11.37 -33.76 14.23
CA GLY A 102 11.03 -33.13 15.50
C GLY A 102 9.59 -33.37 15.96
N LYS A 103 9.39 -33.45 17.29
CA LYS A 103 8.12 -33.82 17.96
C LYS A 103 6.89 -32.97 17.62
N PHE A 104 7.06 -31.77 17.07
CA PHE A 104 5.96 -30.87 16.71
C PHE A 104 5.86 -30.60 15.20
N HIS A 105 6.80 -31.14 14.41
CA HIS A 105 6.89 -30.86 12.97
C HIS A 105 5.65 -31.29 12.18
N LYS A 106 5.06 -32.43 12.54
CA LYS A 106 3.82 -32.94 11.91
C LYS A 106 2.61 -32.68 12.82
N PRO A 107 1.46 -32.23 12.29
CA PRO A 107 1.22 -31.90 10.88
C PRO A 107 1.66 -30.48 10.47
N LEU A 108 1.97 -29.61 11.43
CA LEU A 108 1.92 -28.15 11.24
C LEU A 108 2.99 -27.56 10.32
N TRP A 109 4.22 -28.09 10.34
CA TRP A 109 5.38 -27.50 9.66
C TRP A 109 5.97 -28.36 8.54
N ILE A 110 5.21 -29.33 8.03
CA ILE A 110 5.61 -30.20 6.90
C ILE A 110 6.20 -29.42 5.70
N PRO A 111 5.65 -28.27 5.25
CA PRO A 111 6.24 -27.51 4.15
C PRO A 111 7.69 -27.04 4.38
N TYR A 112 8.12 -26.88 5.63
CA TYR A 112 9.50 -26.52 5.94
C TYR A 112 10.49 -27.69 5.77
N GLU A 113 10.02 -28.92 5.60
CA GLU A 113 10.85 -30.05 5.13
C GLU A 113 11.43 -29.76 3.73
N LEU A 114 10.61 -29.19 2.84
CA LEU A 114 11.07 -28.70 1.53
C LEU A 114 11.76 -27.34 1.64
N TYR A 115 11.15 -26.35 2.30
CA TYR A 115 11.71 -24.99 2.32
C TYR A 115 13.11 -24.93 2.96
N GLY A 116 13.37 -25.74 3.99
CA GLY A 116 14.71 -25.85 4.61
C GLY A 116 15.79 -26.50 3.72
N THR A 117 15.42 -27.12 2.59
CA THR A 117 16.38 -27.56 1.56
C THR A 117 16.59 -26.54 0.44
N VAL A 118 15.64 -25.61 0.27
CA VAL A 118 15.76 -24.50 -0.68
C VAL A 118 16.55 -23.37 -0.05
N ASP A 119 16.18 -22.97 1.16
CA ASP A 119 16.80 -21.91 1.93
C ASP A 119 17.44 -22.50 3.19
N TYR A 120 18.76 -22.66 3.17
CA TYR A 120 19.48 -23.25 4.28
C TYR A 120 19.42 -22.45 5.58
N VAL A 121 18.99 -21.17 5.55
CA VAL A 121 18.66 -20.38 6.75
C VAL A 121 17.49 -21.02 7.53
N TYR A 122 16.66 -21.81 6.86
CA TYR A 122 15.53 -22.55 7.44
C TYR A 122 15.78 -24.06 7.64
N GLY A 123 16.90 -24.57 7.10
CA GLY A 123 17.33 -25.96 7.21
C GLY A 123 18.28 -26.27 8.36
N PHE A 124 18.73 -27.53 8.41
CA PHE A 124 19.66 -28.04 9.43
C PHE A 124 21.02 -27.34 9.41
N LYS A 125 21.54 -26.98 8.22
CA LYS A 125 22.81 -26.26 8.05
C LYS A 125 22.92 -24.99 8.91
N ALA A 126 21.85 -24.19 9.03
CA ALA A 126 21.85 -23.01 9.90
C ALA A 126 21.83 -23.36 11.40
N LEU A 127 21.14 -24.43 11.80
CA LEU A 127 21.12 -24.89 13.19
C LEU A 127 22.48 -25.46 13.62
N GLU A 128 23.05 -26.34 12.80
CA GLU A 128 24.33 -27.03 13.05
C GLU A 128 25.51 -26.04 13.07
N SER A 129 25.50 -25.04 12.19
CA SER A 129 26.49 -23.94 12.20
C SER A 129 26.26 -22.89 13.30
N ASN A 130 25.24 -23.06 14.15
CA ASN A 130 24.84 -22.09 15.19
C ASN A 130 24.57 -20.67 14.63
N ASN A 131 24.01 -20.59 13.42
CA ASN A 131 23.69 -19.32 12.77
C ASN A 131 22.50 -18.63 13.46
N GLY A 132 22.78 -17.62 14.27
CA GLY A 132 21.78 -16.86 15.02
C GLY A 132 20.83 -16.00 14.17
N TRP A 133 21.10 -15.81 12.87
CA TRP A 133 20.31 -14.91 12.01
C TRP A 133 18.82 -15.26 11.98
N THR A 134 18.47 -16.54 11.74
CA THR A 134 17.06 -16.94 11.65
C THR A 134 16.34 -16.78 12.98
N ALA A 135 16.97 -17.17 14.09
CA ALA A 135 16.40 -17.00 15.42
C ALA A 135 16.16 -15.52 15.76
N ALA A 136 17.09 -14.63 15.38
CA ALA A 136 16.91 -13.19 15.50
C ALA A 136 15.74 -12.68 14.64
N GLN A 137 15.62 -13.11 13.38
CA GLN A 137 14.45 -12.81 12.55
C GLN A 137 13.14 -13.28 13.19
N GLY A 138 13.11 -14.49 13.79
CA GLY A 138 11.93 -15.02 14.49
C GLY A 138 11.50 -14.16 15.68
N TRP A 139 12.44 -13.61 16.44
CA TRP A 139 12.12 -12.66 17.51
C TRP A 139 11.61 -11.32 16.99
N VAL A 140 12.14 -10.81 15.88
CA VAL A 140 11.64 -9.59 15.25
C VAL A 140 10.23 -9.83 14.66
N ASN A 141 10.00 -10.97 13.99
CA ASN A 141 8.70 -11.42 13.49
C ASN A 141 7.64 -11.47 14.62
N ALA A 142 8.00 -11.96 15.82
CA ALA A 142 7.13 -11.97 16.99
C ALA A 142 6.72 -10.56 17.45
N LEU A 143 7.69 -9.62 17.49
CA LEU A 143 7.46 -8.23 17.87
C LEU A 143 6.62 -7.48 16.83
N GLU A 144 6.89 -7.68 15.53
CA GLU A 144 6.09 -7.13 14.43
C GLU A 144 4.64 -7.63 14.48
N THR A 145 4.45 -8.93 14.72
CA THR A 145 3.14 -9.55 14.88
C THR A 145 2.37 -8.93 16.05
N ALA A 146 3.01 -8.74 17.20
CA ALA A 146 2.41 -8.09 18.36
C ALA A 146 2.04 -6.63 18.08
N ALA A 147 2.94 -5.88 17.41
CA ALA A 147 2.70 -4.48 17.04
C ALA A 147 1.52 -4.32 16.06
N TYR A 148 1.44 -5.16 15.02
CA TYR A 148 0.28 -5.18 14.12
C TYR A 148 -1.00 -5.67 14.80
N GLY A 149 -0.90 -6.61 15.76
CA GLY A 149 -2.04 -7.00 16.59
C GLY A 149 -2.59 -5.84 17.42
N VAL A 150 -1.71 -5.03 18.03
CA VAL A 150 -2.08 -3.79 18.74
C VAL A 150 -2.66 -2.74 17.79
N TYR A 151 -2.08 -2.55 16.61
CA TYR A 151 -2.63 -1.66 15.57
C TYR A 151 -4.06 -2.04 15.16
N LEU A 152 -4.28 -3.31 14.80
CA LEU A 152 -5.60 -3.82 14.44
C LEU A 152 -6.59 -3.72 15.61
N TYR A 153 -6.17 -4.02 16.85
CA TYR A 153 -7.00 -3.80 18.04
C TYR A 153 -7.41 -2.33 18.20
N ILE A 154 -6.51 -1.36 17.95
CA ILE A 154 -6.85 0.06 18.00
C ILE A 154 -7.87 0.40 16.91
N VAL A 155 -7.64 -0.04 15.66
CA VAL A 155 -8.56 0.14 14.52
C VAL A 155 -9.96 -0.41 14.81
N TYR A 156 -10.08 -1.67 15.25
CA TYR A 156 -11.37 -2.30 15.46
C TYR A 156 -12.11 -1.81 16.71
N LYS A 157 -11.39 -1.35 17.75
CA LYS A 157 -12.00 -0.89 19.01
C LYS A 157 -12.34 0.60 19.03
N TYR A 158 -11.54 1.45 18.39
CA TYR A 158 -11.69 2.91 18.45
C TYR A 158 -11.97 3.56 17.09
N GLY A 159 -11.98 2.80 15.99
CA GLY A 159 -12.32 3.30 14.66
C GLY A 159 -13.83 3.29 14.42
N GLU A 160 -14.37 4.45 14.10
CA GLU A 160 -15.79 4.63 13.75
C GLU A 160 -16.07 4.07 12.35
N GLN A 161 -17.22 3.43 12.15
CA GLN A 161 -17.61 2.86 10.85
C GLN A 161 -18.09 3.98 9.92
N GLU A 162 -17.32 4.24 8.86
CA GLU A 162 -17.74 5.15 7.78
C GLU A 162 -18.67 4.41 6.80
N PRO A 163 -19.84 4.98 6.43
CA PRO A 163 -20.64 4.45 5.32
C PRO A 163 -19.90 4.60 3.96
N ILE A 164 -18.98 5.57 3.88
CA ILE A 164 -18.18 5.86 2.69
C ILE A 164 -17.04 4.85 2.54
N GLN A 165 -16.82 4.41 1.31
CA GLN A 165 -15.77 3.45 0.96
C GLN A 165 -14.39 4.12 0.91
N GLY A 166 -13.41 3.58 1.66
CA GLY A 166 -12.05 4.13 1.72
C GLY A 166 -11.33 4.18 0.37
N ARG A 167 -10.40 5.14 0.23
CA ARG A 167 -9.59 5.30 -0.99
C ARG A 167 -8.81 4.02 -1.32
N GLY A 168 -8.96 3.54 -2.56
CA GLY A 168 -8.23 2.37 -3.07
C GLY A 168 -8.90 1.02 -2.84
N ALA A 169 -10.15 0.98 -2.37
CA ALA A 169 -10.90 -0.26 -2.20
C ALA A 169 -11.46 -0.82 -3.53
N PRO A 170 -11.35 -2.14 -3.80
CA PRO A 170 -12.26 -2.84 -4.71
C PRO A 170 -13.71 -2.72 -4.23
N ASP A 171 -14.67 -2.85 -5.14
CA ASP A 171 -16.10 -2.71 -4.82
C ASP A 171 -16.59 -3.77 -3.81
N LYS A 172 -17.57 -3.42 -2.96
CA LYS A 172 -18.15 -4.28 -1.91
C LYS A 172 -18.77 -5.56 -2.47
N SER A 173 -19.14 -5.55 -3.76
CA SER A 173 -19.58 -6.72 -4.54
C SER A 173 -18.51 -7.80 -4.70
N VAL A 174 -17.21 -7.44 -4.71
CA VAL A 174 -16.09 -8.34 -5.00
C VAL A 174 -15.57 -9.06 -3.74
N MET A 175 -15.73 -8.47 -2.55
CA MET A 175 -15.03 -8.94 -1.33
C MET A 175 -15.67 -10.15 -0.62
N GLY A 176 -16.83 -10.66 -1.05
CA GLY A 176 -17.36 -11.97 -0.64
C GLY A 176 -17.33 -12.25 0.88
N GLN A 177 -16.56 -13.26 1.30
CA GLN A 177 -16.39 -13.62 2.72
C GLN A 177 -15.55 -12.61 3.52
N LEU A 178 -14.71 -11.81 2.87
CA LEU A 178 -13.87 -10.76 3.49
C LEU A 178 -14.65 -9.45 3.72
N ARG A 179 -15.98 -9.48 3.69
CA ARG A 179 -16.85 -8.29 3.80
C ARG A 179 -16.62 -7.47 5.08
N ALA A 180 -16.23 -8.11 6.18
CA ALA A 180 -15.85 -7.41 7.42
C ALA A 180 -14.60 -6.51 7.25
N LEU A 181 -13.72 -6.81 6.29
CA LEU A 181 -12.58 -5.96 5.90
C LEU A 181 -12.96 -4.83 4.93
N SER A 182 -14.23 -4.80 4.48
CA SER A 182 -14.79 -3.70 3.66
C SER A 182 -15.53 -2.63 4.49
N GLU A 183 -15.66 -2.86 5.80
CA GLU A 183 -16.10 -1.84 6.76
C GLU A 183 -14.95 -0.86 7.00
N SER A 184 -14.97 0.26 6.29
CA SER A 184 -14.02 1.35 6.49
C SER A 184 -14.09 1.86 7.93
N ARG A 185 -13.00 1.72 8.69
CA ARG A 185 -12.91 2.16 10.09
C ARG A 185 -11.96 3.33 10.22
N THR A 186 -12.50 4.49 10.54
CA THR A 186 -11.77 5.75 10.61
C THR A 186 -11.45 6.06 12.07
N LEU A 187 -10.16 6.13 12.38
CA LEU A 187 -9.63 6.61 13.65
C LEU A 187 -9.44 8.12 13.59
N SER A 188 -9.70 8.82 14.70
CA SER A 188 -9.48 10.26 14.82
C SER A 188 -8.61 10.62 16.03
N GLY A 189 -7.90 11.74 15.95
CA GLY A 189 -7.10 12.29 17.05
C GLY A 189 -6.03 11.32 17.56
N LYS A 190 -5.83 11.25 18.89
CA LYS A 190 -4.73 10.50 19.53
C LYS A 190 -4.63 9.03 19.10
N TYR A 191 -5.77 8.37 18.84
CA TYR A 191 -5.79 6.97 18.44
C TYR A 191 -5.31 6.79 17.00
N ALA A 192 -5.65 7.71 16.10
CA ALA A 192 -5.09 7.74 14.75
C ALA A 192 -3.57 7.97 14.81
N THR A 193 -3.10 8.93 15.60
CA THR A 193 -1.67 9.29 15.64
C THR A 193 -0.82 8.12 16.16
N GLY A 194 -1.28 7.46 17.23
CA GLY A 194 -0.62 6.26 17.75
C GLY A 194 -0.67 5.08 16.78
N ALA A 195 -1.81 4.83 16.13
CA ALA A 195 -1.98 3.73 15.17
C ALA A 195 -1.08 3.89 13.93
N VAL A 196 -1.07 5.06 13.29
CA VAL A 196 -0.26 5.31 12.09
C VAL A 196 1.23 5.26 12.41
N LEU A 197 1.67 5.86 13.53
CA LEU A 197 3.06 5.81 13.92
C LEU A 197 3.53 4.37 14.20
N LEU A 198 2.73 3.60 14.94
CA LEU A 198 3.01 2.18 15.21
C LEU A 198 3.10 1.36 13.92
N ALA A 199 2.13 1.51 13.01
CA ALA A 199 2.08 0.75 11.77
C ALA A 199 3.19 1.16 10.78
N TYR A 200 3.54 2.46 10.72
CA TYR A 200 4.70 2.95 9.96
C TYR A 200 6.02 2.37 10.50
N SER A 201 6.25 2.44 11.82
CA SER A 201 7.46 1.91 12.44
C SER A 201 7.58 0.40 12.27
N THR A 202 6.46 -0.32 12.32
CA THR A 202 6.44 -1.78 12.09
C THR A 202 6.73 -2.11 10.62
N ALA A 203 6.10 -1.40 9.66
CA ALA A 203 6.36 -1.61 8.23
C ALA A 203 7.81 -1.27 7.84
N PHE A 204 8.38 -0.22 8.43
CA PHE A 204 9.80 0.13 8.27
C PHE A 204 10.72 -0.99 8.76
N LEU A 205 10.41 -1.58 9.92
CA LEU A 205 11.15 -2.72 10.46
C LEU A 205 11.02 -3.96 9.56
N THR A 206 9.81 -4.29 9.08
CA THR A 206 9.58 -5.40 8.15
C THR A 206 10.38 -5.23 6.86
N PHE A 207 10.34 -4.03 6.26
CA PHE A 207 11.07 -3.71 5.04
C PHE A 207 12.59 -3.87 5.23
N TRP A 208 13.18 -3.20 6.23
CA TRP A 208 14.63 -3.21 6.40
C TRP A 208 15.18 -4.55 6.89
N LYS A 209 14.44 -5.31 7.70
CA LYS A 209 14.76 -6.72 8.03
C LYS A 209 14.86 -7.58 6.76
N THR A 210 13.95 -7.38 5.81
CA THR A 210 13.93 -8.11 4.53
C THR A 210 15.06 -7.64 3.61
N VAL A 211 15.34 -6.33 3.52
CA VAL A 211 16.51 -5.80 2.79
C VAL A 211 17.82 -6.35 3.35
N LEU A 212 17.98 -6.38 4.68
CA LEU A 212 19.16 -6.96 5.33
C LEU A 212 19.32 -8.45 5.01
N TYR A 213 18.23 -9.21 4.88
CA TYR A 213 18.29 -10.61 4.48
C TYR A 213 18.83 -10.79 3.05
N TRP A 214 18.31 -10.03 2.09
CA TRP A 214 18.81 -10.06 0.70
C TRP A 214 20.29 -9.62 0.61
N LEU A 215 20.70 -8.63 1.41
CA LEU A 215 22.10 -8.19 1.49
C LEU A 215 23.00 -9.26 2.13
N LEU A 216 22.53 -10.00 3.14
CA LEU A 216 23.29 -11.10 3.75
C LEU A 216 23.51 -12.26 2.79
N GLU A 217 22.52 -12.62 1.95
CA GLU A 217 22.75 -13.59 0.88
C GLU A 217 23.73 -13.05 -0.17
N ALA A 218 23.57 -11.81 -0.63
CA ALA A 218 24.46 -11.22 -1.63
C ALA A 218 25.93 -11.13 -1.14
N PHE A 219 26.17 -10.64 0.07
CA PHE A 219 27.51 -10.57 0.66
C PHE A 219 28.02 -11.93 1.13
N GLY A 220 27.12 -12.87 1.44
CA GLY A 220 27.44 -14.26 1.73
C GLY A 220 27.70 -15.11 0.47
N GLY A 221 27.73 -14.53 -0.74
CA GLY A 221 27.94 -15.29 -1.97
C GLY A 221 26.82 -16.30 -2.29
N PHE A 222 25.59 -16.02 -1.82
CA PHE A 222 24.39 -16.84 -1.97
C PHE A 222 24.52 -18.26 -1.38
N HIS A 223 25.34 -18.45 -0.34
CA HIS A 223 25.63 -19.78 0.22
C HIS A 223 24.43 -20.51 0.85
N ASN A 224 23.26 -19.88 1.01
CA ASN A 224 22.05 -20.56 1.49
C ASN A 224 21.01 -20.84 0.40
N ILE A 225 21.12 -20.23 -0.78
CA ILE A 225 20.11 -20.33 -1.86
C ILE A 225 20.68 -20.58 -3.27
N GLY A 226 21.99 -20.39 -3.48
CA GLY A 226 22.64 -20.46 -4.80
C GLY A 226 22.83 -21.87 -5.36
N HIS A 227 22.46 -22.92 -4.61
CA HIS A 227 22.44 -24.31 -5.07
C HIS A 227 21.13 -24.72 -5.74
N ASN A 228 20.10 -23.88 -5.70
CA ASN A 228 18.79 -24.17 -6.30
C ASN A 228 18.81 -24.00 -7.82
N ASP A 229 17.89 -24.70 -8.49
CA ASP A 229 17.51 -24.34 -9.85
C ASP A 229 16.74 -22.99 -9.87
N LEU A 230 16.70 -22.37 -11.05
CA LEU A 230 16.09 -21.04 -11.23
C LEU A 230 14.57 -21.03 -10.93
N SER A 231 13.85 -22.13 -11.13
CA SER A 231 12.41 -22.21 -10.83
C SER A 231 12.18 -22.24 -9.32
N SER A 232 12.88 -23.12 -8.60
CA SER A 232 12.82 -23.18 -7.13
C SER A 232 13.23 -21.84 -6.51
N LEU A 233 14.31 -21.23 -6.99
CA LEU A 233 14.75 -19.91 -6.54
C LEU A 233 13.69 -18.81 -6.79
N ILE A 234 13.05 -18.79 -7.97
CA ILE A 234 12.01 -17.81 -8.30
C ILE A 234 10.77 -17.98 -7.42
N PHE A 235 10.19 -19.18 -7.40
CA PHE A 235 8.87 -19.41 -6.79
C PHE A 235 8.89 -19.61 -5.29
N LEU A 236 9.97 -20.17 -4.73
CA LEU A 236 10.06 -20.47 -3.30
C LEU A 236 10.88 -19.44 -2.52
N TRP A 237 11.74 -18.65 -3.17
CA TRP A 237 12.54 -17.62 -2.47
C TRP A 237 12.28 -16.18 -2.95
N ILE A 238 12.46 -15.88 -4.25
CA ILE A 238 12.35 -14.51 -4.78
C ILE A 238 10.94 -13.95 -4.64
N ILE A 239 9.92 -14.66 -5.12
CA ILE A 239 8.53 -14.18 -5.09
C ILE A 239 8.01 -14.03 -3.65
N PRO A 240 8.20 -15.02 -2.74
CA PRO A 240 7.85 -14.86 -1.33
C PRO A 240 8.56 -13.67 -0.67
N ASN A 241 9.90 -13.65 -0.63
CA ASN A 241 10.62 -12.58 0.06
C ASN A 241 10.40 -11.20 -0.60
N GLY A 242 10.16 -11.15 -1.92
CA GLY A 242 9.81 -9.93 -2.65
C GLY A 242 8.49 -9.30 -2.21
N ALA A 243 7.49 -10.09 -1.79
CA ALA A 243 6.25 -9.55 -1.24
C ALA A 243 6.48 -8.80 0.09
N TRP A 244 7.40 -9.29 0.94
CA TRP A 244 7.82 -8.60 2.17
C TRP A 244 8.74 -7.39 1.93
N LEU A 245 9.13 -7.10 0.69
CA LEU A 245 9.65 -5.79 0.29
C LEU A 245 8.52 -4.87 -0.21
N ILE A 246 7.68 -5.36 -1.13
CA ILE A 246 6.67 -4.55 -1.83
C ILE A 246 5.55 -4.06 -0.89
N PHE A 247 4.93 -4.94 -0.10
CA PHE A 247 3.79 -4.55 0.74
C PHE A 247 4.19 -3.65 1.92
N PRO A 248 5.29 -3.91 2.65
CA PRO A 248 5.78 -2.98 3.67
C PRO A 248 6.23 -1.64 3.10
N ALA A 249 6.85 -1.58 1.91
CA ALA A 249 7.17 -0.31 1.27
C ALA A 249 5.92 0.51 0.89
N TYR A 250 4.86 -0.15 0.40
CA TYR A 250 3.56 0.49 0.18
C TYR A 250 2.96 1.01 1.50
N MET A 251 3.00 0.22 2.58
CA MET A 251 2.50 0.64 3.89
C MET A 251 3.29 1.82 4.46
N MET A 252 4.62 1.81 4.37
CA MET A 252 5.48 2.94 4.72
C MET A 252 5.11 4.21 3.94
N TYR A 253 4.88 4.10 2.62
CA TYR A 253 4.48 5.23 1.78
C TYR A 253 3.12 5.81 2.21
N VAL A 254 2.10 4.96 2.43
CA VAL A 254 0.76 5.41 2.85
C VAL A 254 0.80 6.05 4.22
N PHE A 255 1.30 5.35 5.24
CA PHE A 255 1.34 5.84 6.62
C PHE A 255 2.27 7.07 6.77
N GLY A 256 3.40 7.09 6.07
CA GLY A 256 4.30 8.25 6.03
C GLY A 256 3.64 9.47 5.39
N SER A 257 2.91 9.28 4.30
CA SER A 257 2.13 10.35 3.67
C SER A 257 1.03 10.90 4.59
N GLU A 258 0.37 10.04 5.38
CA GLU A 258 -0.61 10.45 6.38
C GLU A 258 0.04 11.24 7.53
N ILE A 259 1.20 10.80 8.06
CA ILE A 259 1.96 11.52 9.09
C ILE A 259 2.33 12.92 8.59
N LEU A 260 2.85 13.05 7.36
CA LEU A 260 3.20 14.33 6.77
C LEU A 260 2.00 15.27 6.65
N GLN A 261 0.85 14.78 6.16
CA GLN A 261 -0.40 15.55 6.11
C GLN A 261 -0.84 16.05 7.50
N GLY A 262 -0.70 15.23 8.55
CA GLY A 262 -1.01 15.63 9.92
C GLY A 262 -0.10 16.75 10.44
N LEU A 263 1.21 16.65 10.16
CA LEU A 263 2.20 17.68 10.51
C LEU A 263 1.98 18.99 9.75
N GLU A 264 1.62 18.93 8.46
CA GLU A 264 1.28 20.11 7.66
C GLU A 264 0.02 20.82 8.17
N VAL A 265 -1.03 20.07 8.54
CA VAL A 265 -2.26 20.63 9.13
C VAL A 265 -1.95 21.30 10.47
N ALA A 266 -1.10 20.70 11.31
CA ALA A 266 -0.67 21.30 12.58
C ALA A 266 0.15 22.59 12.35
N ALA A 267 1.15 22.55 11.47
CA ALA A 267 2.01 23.70 11.17
C ALA A 267 1.24 24.88 10.55
N ASN A 268 0.28 24.60 9.66
CA ASN A 268 -0.56 25.64 9.04
C ASN A 268 -1.66 26.15 9.98
N SER A 269 -2.09 25.37 10.98
CA SER A 269 -2.94 25.86 12.07
C SER A 269 -2.17 26.84 12.96
N ALA A 270 -0.95 26.47 13.38
CA ALA A 270 -0.10 27.34 14.21
C ALA A 270 0.21 28.70 13.55
N LYS A 271 0.43 28.72 12.22
CA LYS A 271 0.62 29.97 11.44
C LYS A 271 -0.61 30.88 11.38
N LYS A 272 -1.82 30.38 11.65
CA LYS A 272 -3.07 31.18 11.66
C LYS A 272 -3.42 31.73 13.05
N THR A 273 -2.68 31.34 14.09
CA THR A 273 -2.89 31.74 15.49
C THR A 273 -1.83 32.75 15.96
N ARG A 274 -0.99 33.25 15.05
CA ARG A 274 0.13 34.16 15.30
C ARG A 274 0.13 35.32 14.31
#